data_AF-A0A142L7G0-F1
#
_entry.id   AF-A0A142L7G0-F1
#
_cell.length_a   1.000
_cell.length_b   1.000
_cell.length_c   1.000
_cell.angle_alpha   90.00
_cell.angle_beta   90.00
_cell.angle_gamma   90.00
#
_symmetry.space_group_name_H-M   'P 1'
#
loop_
_entity.id
_entity.type
_entity.pdbx_description
1 polymer ?
#
loop_
_entity_poly.entity_id
_entity_poly.type
_entity_poly.pdbx_seq_one_letter_code
_entity_poly.pdbx_strand_id
1 'polypeptide(L)' 'MNKLKEYLQLSTDELVNKVTWPTWSDLQESTIVVMVASLLISFVIYIIDIVSSSALGFFYQIF' A
#
# COMPACT_ATOMS: atom_id res chain seq x y z
N MET A 1 -9.44 -36.32 -13.24
CA MET A 1 -10.19 -35.36 -12.39
C MET A 1 -9.71 -35.56 -10.96
N ASN A 2 -8.94 -34.68 -10.31
CA ASN A 2 -8.72 -33.26 -10.55
C ASN A 2 -7.35 -32.89 -9.97
N LYS A 3 -6.26 -32.97 -10.75
CA LYS A 3 -4.92 -32.51 -10.33
C LYS A 3 -4.94 -31.08 -9.77
N LEU A 4 -5.83 -30.25 -10.30
CA LEU A 4 -6.13 -28.91 -9.81
C LEU A 4 -6.70 -28.89 -8.38
N LYS A 5 -7.62 -29.80 -8.05
CA LYS A 5 -8.20 -29.91 -6.70
C LYS A 5 -7.15 -30.36 -5.69
N GLU A 6 -6.33 -31.34 -6.08
CA GLU A 6 -5.23 -31.86 -5.25
C GLU A 6 -4.16 -30.79 -5.02
N TYR A 7 -3.78 -30.04 -6.07
CA TYR A 7 -2.84 -28.92 -5.97
C TYR A 7 -3.34 -27.80 -5.06
N LEU A 8 -4.62 -27.42 -5.17
CA LEU A 8 -5.22 -26.43 -4.28
C LEU A 8 -5.23 -26.91 -2.83
N GLN A 9 -5.58 -28.18 -2.59
CA GLN A 9 -5.56 -28.77 -1.25
C GLN A 9 -4.15 -28.76 -0.63
N LEU A 10 -3.13 -29.18 -1.40
CA LEU A 10 -1.74 -29.14 -0.95
C LEU A 10 -1.25 -27.71 -0.69
N SER A 11 -1.61 -26.76 -1.56
CA SER A 11 -1.24 -25.35 -1.40
C SER A 11 -1.89 -24.73 -0.16
N THR A 12 -3.16 -25.05 0.11
CA THR A 12 -3.83 -24.57 1.33
C THR A 12 -3.21 -25.16 2.58
N ASP A 13 -2.85 -26.44 2.54
CA ASP A 13 -2.24 -27.14 3.68
C ASP A 13 -0.83 -26.60 3.98
N GLU A 14 -0.07 -26.27 2.93
CA GLU A 14 1.24 -25.62 3.03
C GLU A 14 1.13 -24.19 3.58
N LEU A 15 0.23 -23.37 3.03
CA LEU A 15 0.04 -22.00 3.49
C LEU A 15 -0.40 -21.94 4.95
N VAL A 16 -1.21 -22.88 5.43
CA VAL A 16 -1.70 -22.87 6.81
C VAL A 16 -0.71 -23.50 7.80
N ASN A 17 -0.08 -24.62 7.45
CA ASN A 17 0.71 -25.43 8.39
C ASN A 17 2.22 -25.28 8.25
N LYS A 18 2.72 -24.78 7.11
CA LYS A 18 4.17 -24.65 6.82
C LYS A 18 4.66 -23.20 6.79
N VAL A 19 3.79 -22.22 7.02
CA VAL A 19 4.15 -20.80 7.05
C VAL A 19 3.83 -20.21 8.41
N THR A 20 4.74 -19.38 8.92
CA THR A 20 4.52 -18.59 10.14
C THR A 20 3.72 -17.34 9.80
N TRP A 21 2.39 -17.42 9.90
CA TRP A 21 1.56 -16.23 9.82
C TRP A 21 1.77 -15.34 11.06
N PRO A 22 1.99 -14.04 10.88
CA PRO A 22 2.02 -13.09 11.99
C PRO A 22 0.65 -13.05 12.69
N THR A 23 0.64 -12.65 13.96
CA THR A 23 -0.63 -12.48 14.68
C THR A 23 -1.40 -11.29 14.13
N TRP A 24 -2.71 -11.24 14.39
CA TRP A 24 -3.55 -10.12 13.97
C TRP A 24 -3.05 -8.77 14.51
N SER A 25 -2.45 -8.75 15.70
CA SER A 25 -1.84 -7.54 16.27
C SER A 25 -0.62 -7.09 15.47
N ASP A 26 0.26 -8.01 15.06
CA ASP A 26 1.47 -7.67 14.29
C ASP A 26 1.12 -7.18 12.88
N LEU A 27 0.07 -7.75 12.28
CA LEU A 27 -0.50 -7.29 11.01
C LEU A 27 -1.04 -5.87 11.11
N GLN A 28 -1.73 -5.53 12.20
CA GLN A 28 -2.24 -4.18 12.42
C GLN A 28 -1.10 -3.18 12.66
N GLU A 29 -0.09 -3.55 13.45
CA GLU A 29 1.07 -2.70 13.70
C GLU A 29 1.77 -2.31 12.39
N SER A 30 2.11 -3.31 11.57
CA SER A 30 2.75 -3.07 10.26
C SER A 30 1.86 -2.25 9.32
N THR A 31 0.54 -2.48 9.33
CA THR A 31 -0.42 -1.70 8.52
C THR A 31 -0.50 -0.24 8.97
N ILE A 32 -0.51 0.02 10.27
CA ILE A 32 -0.56 1.38 10.83
C ILE A 32 0.68 2.17 10.41
N VAL A 33 1.86 1.55 10.46
CA VAL A 33 3.11 2.19 10.02
C VAL A 33 3.01 2.62 8.55
N VAL A 34 2.55 1.72 7.67
CA VAL A 34 2.39 2.00 6.24
C VAL A 34 1.32 3.08 6.00
N MET A 35 0.22 3.06 6.74
CA MET A 35 -0.86 4.05 6.65
C MET A 35 -0.37 5.46 7.03
N VAL A 36 0.43 5.58 8.09
CA VAL A 36 1.01 6.87 8.48
C VAL A 36 2.02 7.34 7.44
N ALA A 37 2.87 6.44 6.93
CA ALA A 37 3.82 6.78 5.87
C ALA A 37 3.12 7.27 4.59
N SER A 38 2.02 6.63 4.18
CA SER A 38 1.27 7.05 2.99
C SER A 38 0.59 8.41 3.17
N LEU A 39 0.08 8.71 4.38
CA LEU A 39 -0.46 10.03 4.72
C LEU A 39 0.61 11.13 4.63
N LEU A 40 1.81 10.88 5.13
CA LEU A 40 2.91 11.85 5.04
C LEU A 40 3.32 12.10 3.58
N ILE A 41 3.41 11.05 2.76
CA ILE A 41 3.72 11.18 1.33
C ILE A 41 2.61 11.96 0.61
N SER A 42 1.34 11.67 0.90
CA SER A 42 0.21 12.40 0.33
C SER A 42 0.25 13.89 0.70
N PHE A 43 0.64 14.22 1.93
CA PHE A 43 0.78 15.61 2.36
C PHE A 43 1.91 16.34 1.61
N VAL A 44 3.03 15.67 1.37
CA VAL A 44 4.13 16.23 0.56
C VAL A 44 3.68 16.50 -0.88
N ILE A 45 2.98 15.55 -1.50
CA ILE A 45 2.43 15.74 -2.86
C ILE A 45 1.48 16.93 -2.89
N TYR A 46 0.59 17.05 -1.90
CA TYR A 46 -0.33 18.18 -1.79
C TYR A 46 0.38 19.55 -1.76
N ILE A 47 1.50 19.65 -1.04
CA ILE A 47 2.32 20.89 -1.02
C ILE A 47 2.90 21.17 -2.41
N ILE A 48 3.44 20.14 -3.07
CA ILE A 48 4.01 20.29 -4.42
C ILE A 48 2.94 20.77 -5.41
N ASP A 49 1.74 20.22 -5.33
CA ASP A 49 0.61 20.61 -6.20
C ASP A 49 0.22 22.09 -6.00
N ILE A 50 0.20 22.57 -4.75
CA ILE A 50 -0.07 23.99 -4.44
C ILE A 50 1.03 24.88 -5.02
N VAL A 51 2.29 24.54 -4.78
CA VAL A 51 3.42 25.34 -5.26
C VAL A 51 3.42 25.40 -6.78
N SER A 52 3.23 24.25 -7.43
CA SER A 52 3.25 24.15 -8.88
C SER A 52 2.08 24.91 -9.52
N SER A 53 0.85 24.74 -9.02
CA SER A 53 -0.32 25.47 -9.53
C SER A 53 -0.20 26.98 -9.32
N SER A 54 0.31 27.41 -8.17
CA SER A 54 0.54 28.83 -7.90
C SER A 54 1.61 29.40 -8.83
N ALA A 55 2.76 28.73 -8.97
CA ALA A 55 3.86 29.18 -9.82
C ALA A 55 3.43 29.28 -11.29
N LEU A 56 2.72 28.27 -11.81
CA LEU A 56 2.16 28.30 -13.17
C LEU A 56 1.12 29.41 -13.32
N GLY A 57 0.24 29.60 -12.34
CA GLY A 57 -0.75 30.68 -12.34
C GLY A 57 -0.10 32.06 -12.44
N PHE A 58 0.97 32.32 -11.68
CA PHE A 58 1.75 33.56 -11.80
C PHE A 58 2.41 33.69 -13.17
N PHE A 59 3.00 32.62 -13.70
CA PHE A 59 3.62 32.63 -15.02
C PHE A 59 2.60 33.00 -16.10
N TYR A 60 1.42 32.38 -16.10
CA TYR A 60 0.34 32.68 -17.06
C TYR A 60 -0.29 34.06 -16.90
N GLN A 61 -0.11 34.75 -15.76
CA GLN A 61 -0.55 36.14 -15.63
C GLN A 61 0.46 37.14 -16.19
N ILE A 62 1.74 36.76 -16.26
CA ILE A 62 2.83 37.62 -16.73
C ILE A 62 2.98 37.58 -18.26
N PHE A 63 2.61 36.46 -18.90
CA PHE A 63 2.64 36.26 -20.36
C PHE A 63 1.22 36.24 -20.95
#